data_AF-R6QCK4-F1
#
_entry.id   AF-R6QCK4-F1
#
_cell.length_a   1.000
_cell.length_b   1.000
_cell.length_c   1.000
_cell.angle_alpha   90.00
_cell.angle_beta   90.00
_cell.angle_gamma   90.00
#
_symmetry.space_group_name_H-M   'P 1'
#
loop_
_entity.id
_entity.type
_entity.pdbx_description
1 polymer ?
#
loop_
_entity_poly.entity_id
_entity_poly.type
_entity_poly.pdbx_seq_one_letter_code
_entity_poly.pdbx_strand_id
1 'polypeptide(L)'
;MSNTNKTEIGLNLWLGGDKPKREDFCNDNLIIDKQIIDHKNDMSCHVSEEERNKWNTNVYCNIYYGNNESVREIATACPFDPSAVIIFPTGVTPHVWDAPNSKDYIYTAYGSTFGTTNGLRFRDDRKTLKVSQNLKGIMNEVVCLNESGVAYCYVCIR
;
A
#
# COMPACT_ATOMS: atom_id res chain seq x y z
N MET A 1 -21.80 -42.60 -17.33
CA MET A 1 -20.72 -43.27 -18.09
C MET A 1 -19.40 -42.81 -17.51
N SER A 2 -18.61 -43.73 -16.95
CA SER A 2 -17.27 -43.42 -16.43
C SER A 2 -16.28 -43.46 -17.59
N ASN A 3 -15.52 -42.40 -17.80
CA ASN A 3 -14.45 -42.34 -18.81
C ASN A 3 -13.10 -42.36 -18.07
N THR A 4 -12.24 -43.31 -18.43
CA THR A 4 -10.93 -43.52 -17.83
C THR A 4 -9.85 -42.60 -18.41
N ASN A 5 -10.02 -42.13 -19.66
CA ASN A 5 -9.06 -41.28 -20.33
C ASN A 5 -9.41 -39.81 -20.15
N LYS A 6 -8.42 -39.04 -19.72
CA LYS A 6 -8.58 -37.66 -19.31
C LYS A 6 -7.48 -36.77 -19.88
N THR A 7 -7.80 -35.50 -20.09
CA THR A 7 -6.80 -34.45 -20.30
C THR A 7 -6.06 -34.14 -18.99
N GLU A 8 -5.05 -33.27 -19.01
CA GLU A 8 -4.24 -32.96 -17.83
C GLU A 8 -5.06 -32.29 -16.72
N ILE A 9 -6.07 -31.48 -17.07
CA ILE A 9 -7.01 -30.88 -16.12
C ILE A 9 -8.23 -31.76 -15.80
N GLY A 10 -8.27 -33.00 -16.32
CA GLY A 10 -9.31 -33.98 -15.99
C GLY A 10 -10.55 -33.97 -16.89
N LEU A 11 -10.52 -33.29 -18.05
CA LEU A 11 -11.60 -33.33 -19.03
C LEU A 11 -11.63 -34.69 -19.74
N ASN A 12 -12.80 -35.14 -20.18
CA ASN A 12 -12.97 -36.48 -20.76
C ASN A 12 -12.37 -36.60 -22.17
N LEU A 13 -11.61 -37.66 -22.43
CA LEU A 13 -11.14 -38.04 -23.76
C LEU A 13 -11.72 -39.41 -24.14
N TRP A 14 -12.83 -39.44 -24.87
CA TRP A 14 -13.43 -40.71 -25.30
C TRP A 14 -12.60 -41.33 -26.44
N LEU A 15 -12.29 -42.62 -26.31
CA LEU A 15 -11.57 -43.37 -27.35
C LEU A 15 -12.51 -43.73 -28.51
N GLY A 16 -11.93 -43.93 -29.70
CA GLY A 16 -12.65 -44.21 -30.95
C GLY A 16 -13.52 -45.49 -30.99
N GLY A 17 -13.61 -46.24 -29.88
CA GLY A 17 -14.54 -47.37 -29.72
C GLY A 17 -15.95 -46.97 -29.26
N ASP A 18 -16.11 -45.78 -28.66
CA ASP A 18 -17.42 -45.30 -28.18
C ASP A 18 -18.26 -44.74 -29.34
N LYS A 19 -19.53 -45.17 -29.42
CA LYS A 19 -20.51 -44.71 -30.42
C LYS A 19 -21.66 -43.95 -29.75
N PRO A 20 -22.03 -42.74 -30.22
CA PRO A 20 -21.41 -41.99 -31.32
C PRO A 20 -20.01 -41.47 -30.96
N LYS A 21 -19.14 -41.38 -31.97
CA LYS A 21 -17.77 -40.87 -31.82
C LYS A 21 -17.85 -39.37 -31.51
N ARG A 22 -17.47 -38.96 -30.29
CA ARG A 22 -17.53 -37.57 -29.80
C ARG A 22 -16.24 -36.81 -30.09
N GLU A 23 -15.81 -36.85 -31.35
CA GLU A 23 -14.53 -36.30 -31.79
C GLU A 23 -14.47 -34.78 -31.66
N ASP A 24 -15.59 -34.10 -31.93
CA ASP A 24 -15.80 -32.68 -31.66
C ASP A 24 -15.54 -32.34 -30.18
N PHE A 25 -16.18 -33.07 -29.26
CA PHE A 25 -16.06 -32.85 -27.82
C PHE A 25 -14.64 -33.14 -27.32
N CYS A 26 -14.00 -34.21 -27.82
CA CYS A 26 -12.61 -34.51 -27.48
C CYS A 26 -11.65 -33.40 -27.96
N ASN A 27 -11.88 -32.84 -29.15
CA ASN A 27 -11.08 -31.73 -29.66
C ASN A 27 -11.28 -30.45 -28.85
N ASP A 28 -12.53 -30.11 -28.52
CA ASP A 28 -12.84 -28.95 -27.67
C ASP A 28 -12.15 -29.07 -26.30
N ASN A 29 -12.17 -30.26 -25.70
CA ASN A 29 -11.47 -30.50 -24.43
C ASN A 29 -9.97 -30.31 -24.54
N LEU A 30 -9.34 -30.75 -25.64
CA LEU A 30 -7.91 -30.55 -25.85
C LEU A 30 -7.57 -29.06 -26.03
N ILE A 31 -8.43 -28.30 -26.72
CA ILE A 31 -8.26 -26.85 -26.88
C ILE A 31 -8.37 -26.15 -25.52
N ILE A 32 -9.40 -26.47 -24.74
CA ILE A 32 -9.62 -25.90 -23.40
C ILE A 32 -8.46 -26.26 -22.46
N ASP A 33 -8.05 -27.54 -22.45
CA ASP A 33 -6.95 -28.04 -21.62
C ASP A 33 -5.66 -27.27 -21.93
N LYS A 34 -5.32 -27.15 -23.21
CA LYS A 34 -4.16 -26.39 -23.65
C LYS A 34 -4.24 -24.92 -23.23
N GLN A 35 -5.37 -24.24 -23.47
CA GLN A 35 -5.50 -22.83 -23.11
C GLN A 35 -5.36 -22.60 -21.60
N ILE A 36 -5.93 -23.48 -20.77
CA ILE A 36 -5.84 -23.38 -19.31
C ILE A 36 -4.41 -23.64 -18.83
N ILE A 37 -3.72 -24.64 -19.39
CA ILE A 37 -2.33 -24.95 -19.04
C ILE A 37 -1.40 -23.82 -19.48
N ASP A 38 -1.54 -23.34 -20.71
CA ASP A 38 -0.78 -22.21 -21.24
C ASP A 38 -0.97 -20.97 -20.35
N HIS A 39 -2.23 -20.65 -19.97
CA HIS A 39 -2.52 -19.56 -19.07
C HIS A 39 -1.95 -19.77 -17.65
N LYS A 40 -2.05 -20.99 -17.09
CA LYS A 40 -1.50 -21.30 -15.76
C LYS A 40 0.01 -21.12 -15.71
N ASN A 41 0.68 -21.39 -16.82
CA ASN A 41 2.13 -21.25 -16.97
C ASN A 41 2.56 -19.85 -17.42
N ASP A 42 1.61 -18.97 -17.75
CA ASP A 42 1.89 -17.59 -18.16
C ASP A 42 2.22 -16.71 -16.95
N MET A 43 3.50 -16.70 -16.58
CA MET A 43 4.03 -15.87 -15.51
C MET A 43 3.99 -14.36 -15.81
N SER A 44 3.65 -13.95 -17.03
CA SER A 44 3.50 -12.53 -17.39
C SER A 44 2.08 -12.02 -17.13
N CYS A 45 1.07 -12.88 -17.25
CA CYS A 45 -0.32 -12.56 -16.90
C CYS A 45 -0.62 -12.71 -15.41
N HIS A 46 0.15 -13.54 -14.68
CA HIS A 46 -0.03 -13.74 -13.24
C HIS A 46 0.84 -12.79 -12.43
N VAL A 47 0.26 -12.28 -11.35
CA VAL A 47 1.02 -11.54 -10.33
C VAL A 47 2.01 -12.51 -9.71
N SER A 48 3.30 -12.20 -9.84
CA SER A 48 4.37 -12.96 -9.18
C SER A 48 4.22 -12.92 -7.66
N GLU A 49 4.84 -13.87 -6.97
CA GLU A 49 4.83 -13.89 -5.51
C GLU A 49 5.44 -12.60 -4.93
N GLU A 50 6.47 -12.06 -5.57
CA GLU A 50 7.10 -10.79 -5.18
C GLU A 50 6.16 -9.58 -5.34
N GLU A 51 5.41 -9.50 -6.44
CA GLU A 51 4.44 -8.44 -6.66
C GLU A 51 3.26 -8.56 -5.70
N ARG A 52 2.79 -9.78 -5.44
CA ARG A 52 1.74 -10.05 -4.45
C ARG A 52 2.15 -9.60 -3.05
N ASN A 53 3.40 -9.88 -2.67
CA ASN A 53 3.94 -9.41 -1.39
C ASN A 53 3.97 -7.88 -1.34
N LYS A 54 4.43 -7.20 -2.41
CA LYS A 54 4.40 -5.73 -2.48
C LYS A 54 2.99 -5.17 -2.33
N TRP A 55 1.99 -5.80 -2.92
CA TRP A 55 0.59 -5.37 -2.83
C TRP A 55 0.01 -5.57 -1.43
N ASN A 56 0.29 -6.72 -0.81
CA ASN A 56 -0.22 -7.06 0.52
C ASN A 56 0.47 -6.24 1.64
N THR A 57 1.67 -5.72 1.38
CA THR A 57 2.42 -4.87 2.33
C THR A 57 2.70 -3.48 1.72
N ASN A 58 1.68 -2.85 1.16
CA ASN A 58 1.79 -1.53 0.52
C ASN A 58 1.62 -0.35 1.49
N VAL A 59 1.10 -0.61 2.69
CA VAL A 59 0.84 0.40 3.73
C VAL A 59 1.44 -0.06 5.05
N TYR A 60 2.10 0.86 5.75
CA TYR A 60 2.61 0.66 7.10
C TYR A 60 2.18 1.83 7.99
N CYS A 61 1.60 1.53 9.15
CA CYS A 61 1.12 2.55 10.09
C CYS A 61 1.80 2.36 11.45
N ASN A 62 2.18 3.46 12.09
CA ASN A 62 2.59 3.44 13.50
C ASN A 62 2.36 4.81 14.13
N ILE A 63 2.65 4.93 15.43
CA ILE A 63 2.41 6.13 16.22
C ILE A 63 3.72 6.63 16.83
N TYR A 64 3.86 7.94 16.94
CA TYR A 64 4.83 8.57 17.83
C TYR A 64 4.14 9.58 18.75
N TYR A 65 4.72 9.79 19.94
CA TYR A 65 4.19 10.73 20.94
C TYR A 65 5.02 12.00 20.93
N GLY A 66 4.41 13.18 20.74
CA GLY A 66 5.14 14.45 20.69
C GLY A 66 5.89 14.77 22.00
N ASN A 67 7.01 15.50 21.87
CA ASN A 67 7.89 15.87 23.00
C ASN A 67 8.22 17.37 23.09
N ASN A 68 7.55 18.21 22.28
CA ASN A 68 7.77 19.66 22.18
C ASN A 68 9.15 20.14 21.72
N GLU A 69 10.05 19.25 21.32
CA GLU A 69 11.28 19.67 20.65
C GLU A 69 10.95 20.39 19.34
N SER A 70 11.67 21.48 19.05
CA SER A 70 11.43 22.31 17.86
C SER A 70 11.49 21.52 16.56
N VAL A 71 12.32 20.49 16.54
CA VAL A 71 12.50 19.54 15.46
C VAL A 71 12.74 18.18 16.08
N ARG A 72 12.10 17.14 15.53
CA ARG A 72 12.29 15.76 15.94
C ARG A 72 12.45 14.82 14.76
N GLU A 73 13.24 13.78 14.98
CA GLU A 73 13.40 12.68 14.04
C GLU A 73 12.64 11.45 14.51
N ILE A 74 11.86 10.88 13.60
CA ILE A 74 11.09 9.66 13.81
C ILE A 74 11.66 8.61 12.86
N ALA A 75 12.46 7.70 13.39
CA ALA A 75 12.90 6.52 12.66
C ALA A 75 11.70 5.59 12.49
N THR A 76 11.20 5.49 11.26
CA THR A 76 10.05 4.63 10.96
C THR A 76 10.52 3.17 10.94
N ALA A 77 9.80 2.30 11.64
CA ALA A 77 9.99 0.85 11.51
C ALA A 77 9.33 0.28 10.22
N CYS A 78 9.20 1.10 9.18
CA CYS A 78 8.60 0.72 7.91
C CYS A 78 9.50 -0.30 7.18
N PRO A 79 8.98 -1.47 6.78
CA PRO A 79 9.79 -2.53 6.17
C PRO A 79 10.18 -2.22 4.71
N PHE A 80 9.61 -1.18 4.12
CA PHE A 80 9.86 -0.73 2.75
C PHE A 80 10.24 0.75 2.72
N ASP A 81 10.73 1.20 1.56
CA ASP A 81 10.98 2.63 1.32
C ASP A 81 9.67 3.31 0.89
N PRO A 82 9.11 4.24 1.67
CA PRO A 82 7.86 4.89 1.33
C PRO A 82 8.00 5.88 0.16
N SER A 83 7.02 5.90 -0.73
CA SER A 83 6.83 6.94 -1.74
C SER A 83 6.05 8.13 -1.19
N ALA A 84 5.18 7.90 -0.21
CA ALA A 84 4.38 8.92 0.44
C ALA A 84 4.19 8.65 1.94
N VAL A 85 3.95 9.71 2.69
CA VAL A 85 3.62 9.67 4.11
C VAL A 85 2.50 10.64 4.44
N ILE A 86 1.61 10.21 5.32
CA ILE A 86 0.57 11.04 5.91
C ILE A 86 0.77 11.02 7.42
N ILE A 87 0.78 12.18 8.07
CA ILE A 87 0.84 12.31 9.52
C ILE A 87 -0.41 13.03 9.99
N PHE A 88 -1.10 12.50 10.99
CA PHE A 88 -2.25 13.15 11.61
C PHE A 88 -2.31 12.83 13.11
N PRO A 89 -2.89 13.72 13.92
CA PRO A 89 -2.95 13.49 15.35
C PRO A 89 -4.10 12.52 15.68
N THR A 90 -3.96 11.79 16.78
CA THR A 90 -4.96 10.85 17.29
C THR A 90 -5.70 11.48 18.46
N GLY A 91 -7.04 11.44 18.43
CA GLY A 91 -7.87 11.96 19.51
C GLY A 91 -8.00 13.49 19.58
N VAL A 92 -7.39 14.24 18.67
CA VAL A 92 -7.54 15.70 18.55
C VAL A 92 -7.79 16.10 17.10
N THR A 93 -8.27 17.33 16.88
CA THR A 93 -8.56 17.82 15.53
C THR A 93 -7.25 18.03 14.74
N PRO A 94 -7.22 17.75 13.42
CA PRO A 94 -6.04 17.97 12.59
C PRO A 94 -5.60 19.44 12.47
N HIS A 95 -6.47 20.34 12.89
CA HIS A 95 -6.41 21.78 12.65
C HIS A 95 -7.19 22.51 13.76
N VAL A 96 -6.66 23.63 14.23
CA VAL A 96 -7.29 24.48 15.26
C VAL A 96 -7.04 25.96 14.94
N TRP A 97 -8.11 26.68 14.63
CA TRP A 97 -8.08 28.14 14.48
C TRP A 97 -8.23 28.84 15.84
N ASP A 98 -7.21 29.60 16.24
CA ASP A 98 -7.19 30.45 17.42
C ASP A 98 -7.50 31.90 17.01
N ALA A 99 -8.79 32.20 16.95
CA ALA A 99 -9.29 33.51 16.52
C ALA A 99 -8.74 34.69 17.34
N PRO A 100 -8.65 34.63 18.70
CA PRO A 100 -8.04 35.71 19.49
C PRO A 100 -6.61 36.07 19.09
N ASN A 101 -5.79 35.08 18.74
CA ASN A 101 -4.39 35.31 18.38
C ASN A 101 -4.16 35.37 16.86
N SER A 102 -5.22 35.24 16.06
CA SER A 102 -5.16 35.10 14.59
C SER A 102 -4.17 34.02 14.14
N LYS A 103 -4.10 32.90 14.86
CA LYS A 103 -3.16 31.81 14.60
C LYS A 103 -3.88 30.55 14.17
N ASP A 104 -3.24 29.82 13.27
CA ASP A 104 -3.78 28.58 12.75
C ASP A 104 -2.87 27.40 13.06
N TYR A 105 -3.27 26.53 13.99
CA TYR A 105 -2.43 25.42 14.44
C TYR A 105 -2.71 24.18 13.59
N ILE A 106 -1.68 23.68 12.92
CA ILE A 106 -1.77 22.56 11.98
C ILE A 106 -1.05 21.35 12.56
N TYR A 107 -1.80 20.26 12.75
CA TYR A 107 -1.31 19.01 13.33
C TYR A 107 -1.17 17.88 12.31
N THR A 108 -1.44 18.18 11.04
CA THR A 108 -1.37 17.23 9.92
C THR A 108 -0.24 17.59 8.95
N ALA A 109 0.33 16.58 8.32
CA ALA A 109 1.33 16.77 7.29
C ALA A 109 1.26 15.69 6.21
N TYR A 110 1.65 16.07 5.00
CA TYR A 110 1.70 15.18 3.84
C TYR A 110 3.09 15.26 3.20
N GLY A 111 3.62 14.13 2.82
CA GLY A 111 4.91 14.06 2.13
C GLY A 111 4.89 13.03 1.02
N SER A 112 5.64 13.31 -0.04
CA SER A 112 5.99 12.36 -1.09
C SER A 112 7.43 12.53 -1.52
N THR A 113 7.91 11.68 -2.41
CA THR A 113 9.22 11.83 -3.05
C THR A 113 9.36 13.13 -3.86
N PHE A 114 8.26 13.78 -4.21
CA PHE A 114 8.26 15.03 -4.98
C PHE A 114 8.19 16.29 -4.11
N GLY A 115 7.78 16.17 -2.86
CA GLY A 115 7.65 17.32 -1.97
C GLY A 115 6.92 17.00 -0.67
N THR A 116 7.02 17.92 0.29
CA THR A 116 6.42 17.78 1.61
C THR A 116 5.72 19.07 2.01
N THR A 117 4.69 18.97 2.86
CA THR A 117 4.12 20.13 3.54
C THR A 117 5.12 20.75 4.50
N ASN A 118 4.89 22.00 4.87
CA ASN A 118 5.75 22.69 5.82
C ASN A 118 5.87 21.91 7.14
N GLY A 119 7.07 21.87 7.71
CA GLY A 119 7.36 21.17 8.96
C GLY A 119 7.52 19.64 8.86
N LEU A 120 7.39 19.04 7.68
CA LEU A 120 7.74 17.64 7.43
C LEU A 120 8.87 17.56 6.40
N ARG A 121 9.87 16.69 6.61
CA ARG A 121 10.86 16.29 5.59
C ARG A 121 11.22 14.82 5.73
N PHE A 122 11.46 14.15 4.61
CA PHE A 122 12.17 12.88 4.60
C PHE A 122 13.67 13.13 4.78
N ARG A 123 14.34 12.25 5.52
CA ARG A 123 15.80 12.10 5.44
C ARG A 123 16.17 11.30 4.19
N ASP A 124 17.45 11.33 3.83
CA ASP A 124 17.96 10.67 2.62
C ASP A 124 17.75 9.15 2.63
N ASP A 125 17.57 8.55 3.82
CA ASP A 125 17.26 7.13 4.02
C ASP A 125 15.79 6.76 3.68
N ARG A 126 14.92 7.74 3.41
CA ARG A 126 13.46 7.64 3.22
C ARG A 126 12.69 6.97 4.37
N LYS A 127 13.36 6.55 5.43
CA LYS A 127 12.78 5.84 6.58
C LYS A 127 12.78 6.69 7.84
N THR A 128 13.44 7.85 7.83
CA THR A 128 13.41 8.78 8.95
C THR A 128 12.64 10.04 8.56
N LEU A 129 11.61 10.36 9.35
CA LEU A 129 10.80 11.56 9.18
C LEU A 129 11.32 12.65 10.12
N LYS A 130 11.56 13.84 9.57
CA LYS A 130 11.87 15.04 10.36
C LYS A 130 10.61 15.88 10.47
N VAL A 131 10.10 16.01 11.68
CA VAL A 131 8.88 16.77 12.01
C VAL A 131 9.21 18.00 12.84
N SER A 132 8.49 19.10 12.65
CA SER A 132 8.71 20.36 13.36
C SER A 132 7.58 20.70 14.34
N GLN A 133 7.94 21.38 15.42
CA GLN A 133 7.01 21.99 16.38
C GLN A 133 7.09 23.51 16.33
N ASN A 134 5.94 24.18 16.43
CA ASN A 134 5.80 25.63 16.44
C ASN A 134 6.48 26.32 15.24
N LEU A 135 6.53 25.65 14.09
CA LEU A 135 7.13 26.21 12.88
C LEU A 135 6.14 27.16 12.20
N LYS A 136 6.56 28.40 11.97
CA LYS A 136 5.74 29.40 11.28
C LYS A 136 5.63 29.07 9.79
N GLY A 137 4.39 29.05 9.28
CA GLY A 137 4.06 28.95 7.86
C GLY A 137 3.91 30.30 7.18
N ILE A 138 3.31 30.29 5.99
CA ILE A 138 3.21 31.46 5.10
C ILE A 138 1.99 32.35 5.46
N MET A 139 0.97 31.81 6.17
CA MET A 139 -0.30 32.49 6.44
C MET A 139 -0.79 32.36 7.90
N ASN A 140 -0.05 32.91 8.87
CA ASN A 140 -0.29 32.76 10.32
C ASN A 140 -0.41 31.31 10.83
N GLU A 141 0.00 30.36 9.99
CA GLU A 141 0.03 28.95 10.29
C GLU A 141 1.17 28.63 11.26
N VAL A 142 0.90 27.69 12.16
CA VAL A 142 1.84 27.17 13.14
C VAL A 142 1.78 25.65 13.07
N VAL A 143 2.82 25.05 12.49
CA VAL A 143 2.92 23.60 12.35
C VAL A 143 3.29 22.98 13.71
N CYS A 144 2.46 22.05 14.17
CA CYS A 144 2.52 21.39 15.46
C CYS A 144 2.50 19.87 15.25
N LEU A 145 3.59 19.31 14.71
CA LEU A 145 3.71 17.87 14.45
C LEU A 145 4.44 17.13 15.57
N ASN A 146 4.75 17.79 16.69
CA ASN A 146 5.50 17.18 17.78
C ASN A 146 5.06 17.76 19.15
N GLU A 147 3.77 18.07 19.29
CA GLU A 147 3.24 18.66 20.50
C GLU A 147 3.18 17.65 21.64
N SER A 148 3.67 18.05 22.82
CA SER A 148 3.69 17.17 23.98
C SER A 148 2.27 16.82 24.43
N GLY A 149 2.04 15.55 24.72
CA GLY A 149 0.71 15.02 25.06
C GLY A 149 -0.16 14.65 23.87
N VAL A 150 0.27 14.95 22.63
CA VAL A 150 -0.40 14.51 21.41
C VAL A 150 0.32 13.28 20.84
N ALA A 151 -0.47 12.24 20.53
CA ALA A 151 0.00 11.09 19.79
C ALA A 151 -0.32 11.29 18.30
N TYR A 152 0.67 11.10 17.43
CA TYR A 152 0.55 11.26 15.99
C TYR A 152 0.67 9.91 15.32
N CYS A 153 -0.30 9.57 14.48
CA CYS A 153 -0.23 8.44 13.57
C CYS A 153 0.50 8.88 12.30
N TYR A 154 1.43 8.05 11.83
CA TYR A 154 2.00 8.18 10.49
C TYR A 154 1.68 6.95 9.66
N VAL A 155 1.31 7.20 8.41
CA VAL A 155 0.96 6.19 7.41
C VAL A 155 1.96 6.29 6.28
N CYS A 156 2.84 5.31 6.17
CA CYS A 156 3.78 5.13 5.09
C CYS A 156 3.12 4.35 3.96
N ILE A 157 3.18 4.88 2.75
CA ILE A 157 2.65 4.28 1.53
C ILE A 157 3.84 4.01 0.61
N ARG A 158 3.89 2.81 0.04
CA ARG A 158 4.98 2.38 -0.84
C ARG A 158 5.05 3.16 -2.14
#